data_AF-A0A5J4RHS7-F1
#
_entry.id   AF-A0A5J4RHS7-F1
#
_cell.length_a   1.000
_cell.length_b   1.000
_cell.length_c   1.000
_cell.angle_alpha   90.00
_cell.angle_beta   90.00
_cell.angle_gamma   90.00
#
_symmetry.space_group_name_H-M   'P 1'
#
loop_
_entity.id
_entity.type
_entity.pdbx_description
1 polymer ?
#
loop_
_entity_poly.entity_id
_entity_poly.type
_entity_poly.pdbx_seq_one_letter_code
_entity_poly.pdbx_strand_id
1 'polypeptide(L)'
;MNKIRLTPIILMMFVATGVQAQQGLQIASVFQKYGKEKGVTMVELSNEMLDTYEMTLYKSLAFKDVRNALPYILRCLEADKKKAKKVKEAVFGGQIQSGYYQLPQTVEDINRFILFRTGEKGTATLIYIEGELDADDLVTMLFMKKD
;
A
#
# COMPACT_ATOMS: atom_id res chain seq x y z
N MET A 1 14.12 -55.33 26.22
CA MET A 1 15.16 -54.40 25.72
C MET A 1 14.65 -53.86 24.37
N ASN A 2 13.73 -52.89 24.43
CA ASN A 2 12.92 -52.47 23.28
C ASN A 2 13.53 -51.23 22.62
N LYS A 3 13.89 -51.35 21.35
CA LYS A 3 14.44 -50.25 20.54
C LYS A 3 13.30 -49.56 19.80
N ILE A 4 12.93 -48.36 20.25
CA ILE A 4 11.99 -47.48 19.53
C ILE A 4 12.80 -46.69 18.50
N ARG A 5 12.61 -46.99 17.22
CA ARG A 5 13.15 -46.18 16.10
C ARG A 5 12.23 -44.99 15.90
N LEU A 6 12.66 -43.80 16.31
CA LEU A 6 12.03 -42.54 15.92
C LEU A 6 12.57 -42.09 14.55
N THR A 7 11.68 -42.00 13.56
CA THR A 7 11.91 -41.28 12.31
C THR A 7 11.40 -39.84 12.44
N PRO A 8 12.17 -38.80 12.07
CA PRO A 8 11.63 -37.45 12.02
C PRO A 8 10.94 -37.20 10.67
N ILE A 9 9.69 -36.75 10.71
CA ILE A 9 8.96 -36.22 9.56
C ILE A 9 9.45 -34.78 9.35
N ILE A 10 10.16 -34.54 8.25
CA ILE A 10 10.52 -33.19 7.81
C ILE A 10 9.28 -32.56 7.19
N LEU A 11 8.63 -31.65 7.91
CA LEU A 11 7.55 -30.81 7.40
C LEU A 11 8.17 -29.67 6.57
N MET A 12 8.20 -29.85 5.26
CA MET A 12 8.65 -28.84 4.31
C MET A 12 7.54 -27.81 4.11
N MET A 13 7.59 -26.70 4.85
CA MET A 13 6.73 -25.53 4.60
C MET A 13 7.18 -24.87 3.29
N PHE A 14 6.29 -24.89 2.29
CA PHE A 14 6.39 -24.05 1.11
C PHE A 14 6.30 -22.58 1.53
N VAL A 15 7.44 -21.88 1.51
CA VAL A 15 7.44 -20.41 1.58
C VAL A 15 7.03 -19.92 0.19
N ALA A 16 5.80 -19.41 0.08
CA ALA A 16 5.40 -18.64 -1.09
C ALA A 16 6.22 -17.34 -1.09
N THR A 17 7.26 -17.27 -1.93
CA THR A 17 7.99 -16.05 -2.23
C THR A 17 7.12 -15.15 -3.09
N GLY A 18 6.11 -14.54 -2.47
CA GLY A 18 5.49 -13.34 -3.00
C GLY A 18 6.49 -12.20 -2.87
N VAL A 19 6.76 -11.54 -3.99
CA VAL A 19 7.62 -10.35 -4.14
C VAL A 19 7.53 -9.44 -2.89
N GLN A 20 8.68 -9.15 -2.27
CA GLN A 20 8.81 -8.45 -0.98
C GLN A 20 8.52 -6.94 -1.03
N ALA A 21 7.56 -6.51 -1.86
CA ALA A 21 7.16 -5.12 -1.90
C ALA A 21 6.24 -4.79 -0.70
N GLN A 22 6.34 -3.58 -0.13
CA GLN A 22 5.69 -3.15 1.15
C GLN A 22 6.21 -3.78 2.46
N GLN A 23 7.32 -4.52 2.39
CA GLN A 23 8.41 -4.48 3.37
C GLN A 23 8.22 -3.77 4.73
N GLY A 24 7.48 -4.30 5.72
CA GLY A 24 7.44 -3.70 7.07
C GLY A 24 6.57 -2.46 7.23
N LEU A 25 5.62 -2.24 6.31
CA LEU A 25 4.56 -1.23 6.40
C LEU A 25 3.24 -1.85 6.85
N GLN A 26 2.51 -1.17 7.74
CA GLN A 26 1.20 -1.58 8.22
C GLN A 26 0.12 -1.42 7.14
N ILE A 27 0.25 -0.48 6.20
CA ILE A 27 -0.68 -0.36 5.07
C ILE A 27 -0.71 -1.61 4.18
N ALA A 28 0.35 -2.44 4.18
CA ALA A 28 0.39 -3.70 3.44
C ALA A 28 -0.76 -4.64 3.87
N SER A 29 -1.10 -4.64 5.16
CA SER A 29 -2.20 -5.46 5.66
C SER A 29 -3.57 -4.96 5.21
N VAL A 30 -3.71 -3.68 4.87
CA VAL A 30 -4.93 -3.12 4.28
C VAL A 30 -5.14 -3.71 2.87
N PHE A 31 -4.09 -3.71 2.04
CA PHE A 31 -4.14 -4.32 0.70
C PHE A 31 -4.49 -5.81 0.75
N GLN A 32 -3.88 -6.55 1.68
CA GLN A 32 -4.17 -7.98 1.86
C GLN A 32 -5.60 -8.23 2.34
N LYS A 33 -6.08 -7.43 3.30
CA LYS A 33 -7.39 -7.63 3.91
C LYS A 33 -8.54 -7.23 2.99
N TYR A 34 -8.42 -6.07 2.33
CA TYR A 34 -9.51 -5.46 1.57
C TYR A 34 -9.40 -5.68 0.05
N GLY A 35 -8.28 -6.18 -0.46
CA GLY A 35 -8.05 -6.29 -1.91
C GLY A 35 -9.01 -7.22 -2.67
N LYS A 36 -9.76 -8.07 -1.96
CA LYS A 36 -10.80 -8.95 -2.53
C LYS A 36 -12.19 -8.70 -1.92
N GLU A 37 -12.33 -7.63 -1.13
CA GLU A 37 -13.59 -7.34 -0.45
C GLU A 37 -14.63 -6.78 -1.41
N LYS A 38 -15.90 -7.17 -1.25
CA LYS A 38 -16.99 -6.68 -2.09
C LYS A 38 -17.13 -5.17 -1.93
N GLY A 39 -17.15 -4.44 -3.05
CA GLY A 39 -17.24 -2.98 -3.04
C GLY A 39 -15.88 -2.28 -2.93
N VAL A 40 -14.79 -3.04 -3.00
CA VAL A 40 -13.42 -2.54 -3.12
C VAL A 40 -12.85 -2.96 -4.48
N THR A 41 -12.24 -2.01 -5.19
CA THR A 41 -11.49 -2.27 -6.41
C THR A 41 -10.01 -2.22 -6.09
N MET A 42 -9.31 -3.34 -6.29
CA MET A 42 -7.85 -3.42 -6.21
C MET A 42 -7.25 -3.30 -7.61
N VAL A 43 -6.24 -2.45 -7.78
CA VAL A 43 -5.44 -2.34 -9.00
C VAL A 43 -3.98 -2.54 -8.65
N GLU A 44 -3.31 -3.38 -9.42
CA GLU A 44 -1.86 -3.54 -9.44
C GLU A 44 -1.43 -3.43 -10.91
N LEU A 45 -0.49 -2.53 -11.21
CA LEU A 45 -0.05 -2.33 -12.59
C LEU A 45 0.93 -3.45 -13.00
N SER A 46 0.88 -3.82 -14.28
CA SER A 46 1.88 -4.70 -14.89
C SER A 46 3.20 -3.96 -15.08
N ASN A 47 4.31 -4.71 -15.15
CA ASN A 47 5.65 -4.16 -15.34
C ASN A 47 5.75 -3.22 -16.56
N GLU A 48 5.13 -3.58 -17.69
CA GLU A 48 5.12 -2.73 -18.89
C GLU A 48 4.51 -1.34 -18.66
N MET A 49 3.46 -1.26 -17.84
CA MET A 49 2.84 0.01 -17.48
C MET A 49 3.68 0.77 -16.46
N LEU A 50 4.35 0.06 -15.54
CA LEU A 50 5.19 0.66 -14.51
C LEU A 50 6.41 1.38 -15.11
N ASP A 51 7.07 0.77 -16.11
CA ASP A 51 8.22 1.36 -16.80
C ASP A 51 7.87 2.69 -17.49
N THR A 52 6.63 2.82 -17.99
CA THR A 52 6.15 4.05 -18.65
C THR A 52 6.03 5.23 -17.67
N TYR A 53 5.94 4.95 -16.38
CA TYR A 53 5.77 5.95 -15.31
C TYR A 53 6.96 5.98 -14.35
N GLU A 54 8.10 5.37 -14.71
CA GLU A 54 9.30 5.26 -13.85
C GLU A 54 8.98 4.69 -12.46
N MET A 55 8.00 3.77 -12.42
CA MET A 55 7.57 3.07 -11.23
C MET A 55 8.16 1.66 -11.23
N THR A 56 8.36 1.11 -10.04
CA THR A 56 8.70 -0.31 -9.82
C THR A 56 7.56 -1.06 -9.14
N LEU A 57 6.64 -0.33 -8.51
CA LEU A 57 5.41 -0.89 -7.96
C LEU A 57 4.29 0.14 -7.92
N TYR A 58 3.08 -0.28 -8.28
CA TYR A 58 1.86 0.48 -8.06
C TYR A 58 0.78 -0.46 -7.52
N LYS A 59 0.18 -0.07 -6.39
CA LYS A 59 -1.00 -0.73 -5.81
C LYS A 59 -2.02 0.31 -5.39
N SER A 60 -3.29 0.11 -5.74
CA SER A 60 -4.37 0.96 -5.25
C SER A 60 -5.59 0.18 -4.82
N LEU A 61 -6.25 0.67 -3.77
CA LEU A 61 -7.58 0.26 -3.33
C LEU A 61 -8.52 1.43 -3.45
N ALA A 62 -9.60 1.27 -4.19
CA ALA A 62 -10.71 2.21 -4.24
C ALA A 62 -11.95 1.59 -3.57
N PHE A 63 -12.41 2.22 -2.50
CA PHE A 63 -13.58 1.83 -1.71
C PHE A 63 -14.81 2.58 -2.19
N LYS A 64 -15.88 1.85 -2.53
CA LYS A 64 -17.21 2.46 -2.77
C LYS A 64 -17.85 2.97 -1.48
N ASP A 65 -17.58 2.29 -0.37
CA ASP A 65 -18.01 2.66 0.98
C ASP A 65 -16.93 2.25 1.99
N VAL A 66 -16.23 3.23 2.55
CA VAL A 66 -15.07 3.01 3.43
C VAL A 66 -15.47 2.91 4.90
N ARG A 67 -16.72 3.18 5.30
CA ARG A 67 -17.08 3.43 6.71
C ARG A 67 -16.59 2.36 7.69
N ASN A 68 -16.67 1.08 7.32
CA ASN A 68 -16.21 -0.04 8.15
C ASN A 68 -14.69 -0.24 8.11
N ALA A 69 -14.04 0.09 6.99
CA ALA A 69 -12.60 -0.08 6.79
C ALA A 69 -11.80 1.12 7.32
N LEU A 70 -12.40 2.31 7.34
CA LEU A 70 -11.72 3.58 7.60
C LEU A 70 -10.95 3.60 8.92
N PRO A 71 -11.51 3.17 10.08
CA PRO A 71 -10.74 3.18 11.32
C PRO A 71 -9.48 2.31 11.26
N TYR A 72 -9.55 1.18 10.55
CA TYR A 72 -8.40 0.29 10.36
C TYR A 72 -7.37 0.91 9.41
N ILE A 73 -7.82 1.50 8.30
CA ILE A 73 -6.94 2.20 7.34
C ILE A 73 -6.20 3.33 8.03
N LEU A 74 -6.92 4.20 8.75
CA LEU A 74 -6.33 5.33 9.48
C LEU A 74 -5.32 4.86 10.53
N ARG A 75 -5.60 3.77 11.25
CA ARG A 75 -4.65 3.19 12.20
C ARG A 75 -3.35 2.72 11.51
N CYS A 76 -3.46 2.04 10.36
CA CYS A 76 -2.28 1.62 9.59
C CYS A 76 -1.50 2.83 9.05
N LEU A 77 -2.20 3.83 8.54
CA LEU A 77 -1.60 5.08 8.07
C LEU A 77 -0.85 5.81 9.20
N GLU A 78 -1.45 5.96 10.38
CA GLU A 78 -0.80 6.58 11.54
C GLU A 78 0.48 5.85 11.96
N ALA A 79 0.50 4.52 11.86
CA ALA A 79 1.68 3.73 12.19
C ALA A 79 2.82 3.94 11.19
N ASP A 80 2.50 3.99 9.89
CA ASP A 80 3.51 4.20 8.84
C ASP A 80 3.92 5.67 8.70
N LYS A 81 3.01 6.61 9.00
CA LYS A 81 3.27 8.05 9.06
C LYS A 81 4.40 8.40 10.01
N LYS A 82 4.49 7.72 11.16
CA LYS A 82 5.58 7.92 12.13
C LYS A 82 6.97 7.61 11.56
N LYS A 83 7.03 6.81 10.49
CA LYS A 83 8.27 6.45 9.81
C LYS A 83 8.53 7.35 8.60
N ALA A 84 7.56 8.17 8.17
CA ALA A 84 7.63 8.93 6.94
C ALA A 84 8.69 10.06 7.03
N LYS A 85 9.45 10.24 5.95
CA LYS A 85 10.38 11.37 5.76
C LYS A 85 9.61 12.68 5.55
N LYS A 86 8.49 12.64 4.82
CA LYS A 86 7.63 13.81 4.58
C LYS A 86 6.16 13.43 4.71
N VAL A 87 5.39 14.37 5.24
CA VAL A 87 3.95 14.22 5.45
C VAL A 87 3.26 15.50 4.98
N LYS A 88 2.21 15.37 4.16
CA LYS A 88 1.28 16.44 3.82
C LYS A 88 -0.14 15.91 3.95
N GLU A 89 -0.91 16.43 4.90
CA GLU A 89 -2.30 16.03 5.13
C GLU A 89 -3.21 17.26 4.97
N ALA A 90 -4.34 17.08 4.30
CA ALA A 90 -5.44 18.03 4.34
C ALA A 90 -6.48 17.49 5.32
N VAL A 91 -6.75 18.24 6.39
CA VAL A 91 -7.70 17.87 7.44
C VAL A 91 -8.87 18.84 7.44
N PHE A 92 -10.08 18.31 7.42
CA PHE A 92 -11.31 19.10 7.52
C PHE A 92 -12.25 18.47 8.55
N GLY A 93 -12.75 19.28 9.48
CA GLY A 93 -13.63 18.79 10.56
C GLY A 93 -12.98 17.72 11.44
N GLY A 94 -11.65 17.76 11.61
CA GLY A 94 -10.89 16.77 12.37
C GLY A 94 -10.67 15.43 11.66
N GLN A 95 -11.08 15.30 10.39
CA GLN A 95 -10.88 14.10 9.58
C GLN A 95 -9.93 14.38 8.41
N ILE A 96 -9.01 13.44 8.17
CA ILE A 96 -8.10 13.49 7.02
C ILE A 96 -8.91 13.32 5.74
N GLN A 97 -8.90 14.37 4.90
CA GLN A 97 -9.51 14.36 3.57
C GLN A 97 -8.55 13.80 2.52
N SER A 98 -7.27 14.16 2.63
CA SER A 98 -6.21 13.59 1.83
C SER A 98 -4.89 13.59 2.59
N GLY A 99 -4.01 12.67 2.23
CA GLY A 99 -2.71 12.49 2.83
C GLY A 99 -1.69 12.02 1.80
N TYR A 100 -0.51 12.60 1.85
CA TYR A 100 0.67 12.22 1.10
C TYR A 100 1.79 11.93 2.10
N TYR A 101 2.38 10.74 2.01
CA TYR A 101 3.42 10.28 2.91
C TYR A 101 4.59 9.74 2.09
N GLN A 102 5.72 10.44 2.11
CA GLN A 102 6.98 9.92 1.54
C GLN A 102 7.69 9.12 2.62
N LEU A 103 7.89 7.83 2.38
CA LEU A 103 8.57 6.93 3.28
C LEU A 103 10.10 6.98 3.05
N PRO A 104 10.90 6.46 3.99
CA PRO A 104 12.33 6.28 3.76
C PRO A 104 12.56 5.36 2.58
N GLN A 105 13.64 5.57 1.82
CA GLN A 105 14.02 4.66 0.74
C GLN A 105 14.60 3.38 1.37
N THR A 106 14.26 2.23 0.81
CA THR A 106 14.88 0.93 1.17
C THR A 106 15.89 0.46 0.14
N VAL A 107 15.76 0.96 -1.09
CA VAL A 107 16.69 0.77 -2.20
C VAL A 107 17.11 2.18 -2.63
N GLU A 108 18.37 2.35 -3.00
CA GLU A 108 18.90 3.62 -3.51
C GLU A 108 18.05 4.10 -4.71
N ASP A 109 17.79 5.40 -4.77
CA ASP A 109 16.98 6.08 -5.79
C ASP A 109 15.51 5.62 -5.94
N ILE A 110 15.06 4.58 -5.23
CA ILE A 110 13.65 4.15 -5.24
C ILE A 110 12.88 4.81 -4.11
N ASN A 111 12.12 5.84 -4.47
CA ASN A 111 11.16 6.49 -3.60
C ASN A 111 9.96 5.58 -3.30
N ARG A 112 9.38 5.77 -2.11
CA ARG A 112 8.20 5.04 -1.66
C ARG A 112 7.16 6.00 -1.13
N PHE A 113 5.94 5.91 -1.66
CA PHE A 113 4.86 6.83 -1.34
C PHE A 113 3.59 6.09 -0.90
N ILE A 114 2.92 6.66 0.09
CA ILE A 114 1.53 6.33 0.40
C ILE A 114 0.68 7.55 0.10
N LEU A 115 -0.42 7.34 -0.62
CA LEU A 115 -1.44 8.36 -0.87
C LEU A 115 -2.76 7.88 -0.31
N PHE A 116 -3.44 8.75 0.39
CA PHE A 116 -4.78 8.48 0.90
C PHE A 116 -5.70 9.65 0.56
N ARG A 117 -6.94 9.35 0.21
CA ARG A 117 -7.98 10.37 0.02
C ARG A 117 -9.33 9.79 0.38
N THR A 118 -10.14 10.55 1.11
CA THR A 118 -11.58 10.34 1.19
C THR A 118 -12.28 11.15 0.10
N GLY A 119 -13.26 10.53 -0.55
CA GLY A 119 -14.13 11.18 -1.51
C GLY A 119 -15.52 11.41 -0.93
N GLU A 120 -16.41 11.90 -1.78
CA GLU A 120 -17.81 12.08 -1.40
C GLU A 120 -18.51 10.74 -1.12
N LYS A 121 -19.63 10.81 -0.40
CA LYS A 121 -20.53 9.68 -0.13
C LYS A 121 -19.84 8.47 0.53
N GLY A 122 -18.76 8.71 1.28
CA GLY A 122 -18.04 7.66 1.99
C GLY A 122 -17.11 6.85 1.09
N THR A 123 -16.74 7.33 -0.09
CA THR A 123 -15.69 6.72 -0.92
C THR A 123 -14.30 7.01 -0.33
N ALA A 124 -13.33 6.14 -0.61
CA ALA A 124 -11.93 6.43 -0.30
C ALA A 124 -10.98 5.71 -1.25
N THR A 125 -9.78 6.26 -1.41
CA THR A 125 -8.72 5.64 -2.19
C THR A 125 -7.44 5.59 -1.35
N LEU A 126 -6.80 4.43 -1.32
CA LEU A 126 -5.48 4.22 -0.77
C LEU A 126 -4.56 3.76 -1.90
N ILE A 127 -3.41 4.42 -2.08
CA ILE A 127 -2.44 4.10 -3.12
C ILE A 127 -1.08 3.92 -2.46
N TYR A 128 -0.32 2.96 -2.94
CA TYR A 128 1.07 2.76 -2.61
C TYR A 128 1.89 2.65 -3.89
N ILE A 129 2.99 3.41 -3.95
CA ILE A 129 3.85 3.51 -5.12
C ILE A 129 5.31 3.32 -4.67
N GLU A 130 6.06 2.57 -5.44
CA GLU A 130 7.53 2.56 -5.42
C GLU A 130 8.04 2.92 -6.82
N GLY A 131 9.12 3.69 -6.92
CA GLY A 131 9.71 4.07 -8.21
C GLY A 131 10.79 5.13 -8.09
N GLU A 132 11.41 5.45 -9.22
CA GLU A 132 12.39 6.53 -9.34
C GLU A 132 11.73 7.91 -9.33
N LEU A 133 10.43 7.97 -9.66
CA LEU A 133 9.63 9.19 -9.64
C LEU A 133 9.76 9.97 -8.33
N ASP A 134 9.71 11.29 -8.45
CA ASP A 134 9.73 12.18 -7.30
C ASP A 134 8.32 12.61 -6.84
N ALA A 135 8.26 13.54 -5.89
CA ALA A 135 6.99 14.03 -5.36
C ALA A 135 6.19 14.85 -6.38
N ASP A 136 6.86 15.60 -7.26
CA ASP A 136 6.27 16.51 -8.23
C ASP A 136 5.75 15.73 -9.45
N ASP A 137 6.45 14.66 -9.85
CA ASP A 137 5.99 13.72 -10.87
C ASP A 137 4.68 13.03 -10.45
N LEU A 138 4.61 12.62 -9.18
CA LEU A 138 3.43 11.98 -8.61
C LEU A 138 2.23 12.93 -8.55
N VAL A 139 2.45 14.21 -8.22
CA VAL A 139 1.42 15.25 -8.28
C VAL A 139 0.92 15.38 -9.72
N THR A 140 1.84 15.49 -10.68
CA THR A 140 1.49 15.57 -12.10
C THR A 140 0.62 14.37 -12.53
N MET A 141 1.01 13.13 -12.20
CA MET A 141 0.19 11.95 -12.52
C MET A 141 -1.21 11.96 -11.88
N LEU A 142 -1.34 12.40 -10.63
CA LEU A 142 -2.64 12.47 -9.95
C LEU A 142 -3.56 13.55 -10.52
N PHE A 143 -2.99 14.60 -11.13
CA PHE A 143 -3.70 15.73 -11.70
C PHE A 143 -3.78 15.72 -13.24
N MET A 144 -3.11 14.78 -13.91
CA MET A 144 -3.34 14.48 -15.32
C MET A 144 -4.75 13.92 -15.48
N LYS A 145 -5.70 14.84 -15.65
CA LYS A 145 -7.00 14.57 -16.24
C LYS A 145 -6.74 13.82 -17.53
N LYS A 146 -7.27 12.61 -17.62
CA LYS A 146 -7.45 11.96 -18.91
C LYS A 146 -8.51 12.79 -19.63
N ASP A 147 -8.08 13.61 -20.59
CA ASP A 147 -8.96 14.29 -21.54
C ASP A 147 -9.85 13.27 -22.28
#